data_AF-A0A3A0FMX1-F1
#
_entry.id   AF-A0A3A0FMX1-F1
#
_cell.length_a   1.000
_cell.length_b   1.000
_cell.length_c   1.000
_cell.angle_alpha   90.00
_cell.angle_beta   90.00
_cell.angle_gamma   90.00
#
_symmetry.space_group_name_H-M   'P 1'
#
loop_
_entity.id
_entity.type
_entity.pdbx_description
1 polymer ?
#
loop_
_entity_poly.entity_id
_entity_poly.type
_entity_poly.pdbx_seq_one_letter_code
_entity_poly.pdbx_strand_id
1 'polypeptide(L)'
;MKGFRAIPAAALAAVLISAAPAYAYIGPGAGFAFLGSTFVFLLTILLAMATLLFWPMQWAWRRLRGFGIPKGARARRVVILGLDGLEPTLVE
;
A
#
# COMPACT_ATOMS: atom_id res chain seq x y z
N MET A 1 -19.63 17.91 48.66
CA MET A 1 -20.13 17.69 47.27
C MET A 1 -19.42 16.54 46.52
N LYS A 2 -18.98 15.46 47.20
CA LYS A 2 -18.32 14.29 46.55
C LYS A 2 -19.31 13.15 46.24
N GLY A 3 -20.43 13.07 46.97
CA GLY A 3 -21.43 12.00 46.82
C GLY A 3 -22.27 12.05 45.54
N PHE A 4 -22.56 13.25 45.00
CA PHE A 4 -23.43 13.39 43.82
C PHE A 4 -22.78 12.84 42.53
N ARG A 5 -21.45 12.81 42.45
CA ARG A 5 -20.71 12.19 41.33
C ARG A 5 -20.51 10.68 41.52
N ALA A 6 -20.62 10.19 42.75
CA ALA A 6 -20.46 8.78 43.07
C ALA A 6 -21.70 7.95 42.72
N ILE A 7 -22.90 8.55 42.79
CA ILE A 7 -24.17 7.89 42.44
C ILE A 7 -24.23 7.47 40.97
N PRO A 8 -23.94 8.32 39.96
CA PRO A 8 -23.95 7.90 38.57
C PRO A 8 -22.82 6.91 38.26
N ALA A 9 -21.66 7.03 38.92
CA ALA A 9 -20.56 6.08 38.78
C ALA A 9 -20.93 4.68 39.33
N ALA A 10 -21.61 4.64 40.48
CA ALA A 10 -22.10 3.40 41.08
C ALA A 10 -23.23 2.77 40.23
N ALA A 11 -24.14 3.59 39.68
CA ALA A 11 -25.18 3.12 38.77
C ALA A 11 -24.59 2.55 37.47
N LEU A 12 -23.59 3.22 36.88
CA LEU A 12 -22.88 2.73 35.71
C LEU A 12 -22.13 1.42 36.01
N ALA A 13 -21.47 1.33 37.15
CA ALA A 13 -20.79 0.12 37.58
C ALA A 13 -21.78 -1.05 37.78
N ALA A 14 -22.94 -0.79 38.40
CA ALA A 14 -24.00 -1.80 38.56
C ALA A 14 -24.53 -2.30 37.20
N VAL A 15 -24.74 -1.40 36.24
CA VAL A 15 -25.16 -1.77 34.88
C VAL A 15 -24.12 -2.64 34.18
N LEU A 16 -22.83 -2.26 34.24
CA LEU A 16 -21.74 -3.02 33.62
C LEU A 16 -21.55 -4.41 34.24
N ILE A 17 -21.74 -4.53 35.55
CA ILE A 17 -21.66 -5.82 36.27
C ILE A 17 -22.86 -6.73 35.95
N SER A 18 -24.03 -6.15 35.68
CA SER A 18 -25.24 -6.90 35.32
C SER A 18 -25.30 -7.35 33.86
N ALA A 19 -24.29 -7.03 33.05
CA ALA A 19 -24.28 -7.35 31.64
C ALA A 19 -24.18 -8.87 31.41
N ALA A 20 -25.25 -9.47 30.89
CA ALA A 20 -25.27 -10.86 30.46
C ALA A 20 -24.36 -11.07 29.23
N PRO A 21 -23.72 -12.24 29.08
CA PRO A 21 -22.92 -12.55 27.90
C PRO A 21 -23.77 -12.49 26.64
N ALA A 22 -23.51 -11.51 25.79
CA ALA A 22 -24.14 -11.41 24.48
C ALA A 22 -23.44 -12.39 23.52
N TYR A 23 -24.14 -13.45 23.11
CA TYR A 23 -23.72 -14.34 22.02
C TYR A 23 -23.91 -13.63 20.67
N ALA A 24 -23.18 -12.53 20.46
CA ALA A 24 -23.21 -11.76 19.23
C ALA A 24 -22.36 -12.45 18.16
N TYR A 25 -23.00 -13.32 17.38
CA TYR A 25 -22.40 -13.86 16.17
C TYR A 25 -22.15 -12.71 15.17
N ILE A 26 -20.89 -12.44 14.86
CA ILE A 26 -20.49 -11.36 13.93
C ILE A 26 -20.83 -11.72 12.46
N GLY A 27 -21.11 -12.99 12.17
CA GLY A 27 -21.30 -13.50 10.81
C GLY A 27 -20.12 -14.35 10.36
N PRO A 28 -20.32 -15.26 9.38
CA PRO A 28 -19.24 -16.12 8.88
C PRO A 28 -18.15 -15.30 8.18
N GLY A 29 -18.52 -14.11 7.67
CA GLY A 29 -17.67 -13.13 6.99
C GLY A 29 -16.58 -12.50 7.86
N ALA A 30 -16.72 -12.53 9.19
CA ALA A 30 -15.76 -11.91 10.10
C ALA A 30 -14.35 -12.51 9.95
N GLY A 31 -14.29 -13.83 9.83
CA GLY A 31 -13.05 -14.55 9.57
C GLY A 31 -12.46 -14.21 8.20
N PHE A 32 -13.29 -14.10 7.16
CA PHE A 32 -12.84 -13.80 5.80
C PHE A 32 -12.29 -12.37 5.66
N ALA A 33 -12.90 -11.38 6.32
CA ALA A 33 -12.40 -10.01 6.31
C ALA A 33 -11.02 -9.91 6.98
N PHE A 34 -10.84 -10.58 8.12
CA PHE A 34 -9.57 -10.63 8.83
C PHE A 34 -8.51 -11.44 8.07
N LEU A 35 -8.85 -12.65 7.62
CA LEU A 35 -7.96 -13.52 6.87
C LEU A 35 -7.55 -12.89 5.54
N GLY A 36 -8.49 -12.27 4.82
CA GLY A 36 -8.22 -11.61 3.55
C GLY A 36 -7.24 -10.45 3.69
N SER A 37 -7.48 -9.54 4.63
CA SER A 37 -6.58 -8.40 4.89
C SER A 37 -5.19 -8.85 5.36
N THR A 38 -5.14 -9.82 6.28
CA THR A 38 -3.87 -10.40 6.74
C THR A 38 -3.13 -11.13 5.62
N PHE A 39 -3.84 -11.86 4.76
CA PHE A 39 -3.26 -12.58 3.63
C PHE A 39 -2.66 -11.64 2.59
N VAL A 40 -3.36 -10.57 2.21
CA VAL A 40 -2.81 -9.55 1.30
C VAL A 40 -1.58 -8.87 1.91
N PHE A 41 -1.62 -8.56 3.20
CA PHE A 41 -0.47 -7.99 3.90
C PHE A 41 0.74 -8.93 3.89
N LEU A 42 0.55 -10.20 4.26
CA LEU A 42 1.59 -11.24 4.20
C LEU A 42 2.14 -11.40 2.78
N LEU A 43 1.26 -11.50 1.78
CA LEU A 43 1.64 -11.64 0.38
C LEU A 43 2.48 -10.44 -0.09
N THR A 44 2.14 -9.24 0.35
CA THR A 44 2.89 -8.01 0.03
C THR A 44 4.30 -8.06 0.60
N ILE A 45 4.47 -8.53 1.85
CA ILE A 45 5.79 -8.72 2.46
C ILE A 45 6.60 -9.76 1.66
N LEU A 46 6.01 -10.90 1.33
CA LEU A 46 6.66 -11.93 0.53
C LEU A 46 7.08 -11.39 -0.85
N LEU A 47 6.22 -10.63 -1.52
CA LEU A 47 6.51 -9.99 -2.80
C LEU A 47 7.62 -8.95 -2.70
N ALA A 48 7.65 -8.15 -1.63
CA ALA A 48 8.71 -7.19 -1.38
C ALA A 48 10.06 -7.90 -1.16
N MET A 49 10.09 -8.97 -0.36
CA MET A 49 11.28 -9.79 -0.16
C MET A 49 11.72 -10.47 -1.45
N ALA A 50 10.80 -11.06 -2.20
CA ALA A 50 11.08 -11.67 -3.50
C ALA A 50 11.65 -10.63 -4.47
N THR A 51 11.06 -9.43 -4.51
CA THR A 51 11.54 -8.34 -5.37
C THR A 51 12.94 -7.93 -4.98
N LEU A 52 13.23 -7.76 -3.69
CA LEU A 52 14.58 -7.43 -3.21
C LEU A 52 15.59 -8.53 -3.57
N LEU A 53 15.20 -9.79 -3.44
CA LEU A 53 16.04 -10.95 -3.77
C LEU A 53 16.27 -11.10 -5.28
N PHE A 54 15.24 -10.88 -6.10
CA PHE A 54 15.30 -10.99 -7.55
C PHE A 54 15.83 -9.73 -8.25
N TRP A 55 15.83 -8.57 -7.58
CA TRP A 55 16.38 -7.32 -8.12
C TRP A 55 17.81 -7.44 -8.66
N PRO A 56 18.79 -8.04 -7.95
CA PRO A 56 20.12 -8.25 -8.50
C PRO A 56 20.12 -9.18 -9.72
N MET A 57 19.26 -10.20 -9.73
CA MET A 57 19.14 -11.11 -10.87
C MET A 57 18.58 -10.41 -12.11
N GLN A 58 17.58 -9.54 -11.95
CA GLN A 58 17.05 -8.72 -13.03
C GLN A 58 18.10 -7.76 -13.59
N TRP A 59 18.91 -7.17 -12.72
CA TRP A 59 19.98 -6.26 -13.11
C TRP A 59 21.09 -6.99 -13.86
N ALA A 60 21.51 -8.16 -13.36
CA ALA A 60 22.46 -9.04 -14.01
C ALA A 60 21.95 -9.47 -15.40
N TRP A 61 20.69 -9.89 -15.50
CA TRP A 61 20.06 -10.26 -16.76
C TRP A 61 20.03 -9.11 -17.77
N ARG A 62 19.72 -7.88 -17.32
CA ARG A 62 19.77 -6.66 -18.16
C ARG A 62 21.18 -6.35 -18.65
N ARG A 63 22.19 -6.54 -17.79
CA ARG A 63 23.60 -6.38 -18.15
C ARG A 63 24.03 -7.39 -19.21
N LEU A 64 23.64 -8.66 -19.03
CA LEU A 64 23.96 -9.76 -19.94
C LEU A 64 23.28 -9.65 -21.30
N ARG A 65 22.00 -9.25 -21.33
CA ARG A 65 21.27 -9.06 -22.60
C ARG A 65 21.75 -7.87 -23.43
N GLY A 66 22.67 -7.06 -22.91
CA GLY A 66 23.40 -6.11 -23.73
C GLY A 66 22.48 -5.09 -24.41
N PHE A 67 21.49 -4.54 -23.70
CA PHE A 67 20.81 -3.29 -24.10
C PHE A 67 21.79 -2.08 -24.03
N GLY A 68 23.04 -2.28 -24.43
CA GLY A 68 23.97 -1.21 -24.71
C GLY A 68 23.51 -0.46 -25.94
N ILE A 69 24.00 0.77 -26.07
CA ILE A 69 23.77 1.61 -27.26
C ILE A 69 24.18 0.79 -28.49
N PRO A 70 23.30 0.62 -29.51
CA PRO A 70 23.66 -0.13 -30.71
C PRO A 70 24.95 0.42 -31.29
N LYS A 71 25.87 -0.49 -31.64
CA LYS A 71 27.16 -0.16 -32.27
C LYS A 71 26.86 0.47 -33.65
N GLY A 72 26.73 1.79 -33.70
CA GLY A 72 26.27 2.52 -34.88
C GLY A 72 25.33 3.70 -34.60
N ALA A 73 25.12 4.09 -33.34
CA ALA A 73 24.37 5.31 -33.03
C ALA A 73 24.99 6.53 -33.74
N ARG A 74 24.24 7.11 -34.70
CA ARG A 74 24.68 8.25 -35.53
C ARG A 74 24.77 9.57 -34.75
N ALA A 75 24.13 9.64 -33.58
CA ALA A 75 24.11 10.82 -32.74
C ALA A 75 24.40 10.45 -31.29
N ARG A 76 25.24 11.26 -30.62
CA ARG A 76 25.61 11.08 -29.21
C ARG A 76 24.48 11.49 -28.25
N ARG A 77 23.62 12.42 -28.67
CA ARG A 77 22.45 12.91 -27.92
C ARG A 77 21.38 13.32 -28.91
N VAL A 78 20.18 12.79 -28.75
CA VAL A 78 18.97 13.26 -29.44
C VAL A 78 18.13 13.94 -28.37
N VAL A 79 17.85 15.23 -28.53
CA VAL A 79 16.91 15.96 -27.69
C VAL A 79 15.59 15.98 -28.44
N ILE A 80 14.63 15.17 -27.99
CA ILE A 80 13.26 15.23 -28.52
C ILE A 80 12.58 16.37 -27.75
N LEU A 81 12.52 17.54 -28.37
CA LEU A 81 11.74 18.65 -27.82
C LEU A 81 10.27 18.37 -28.13
N GLY A 82 9.46 18.17 -27.10
CA GLY A 82 8.01 18.27 -27.25
C GLY A 82 7.70 19.74 -27.51
N LEU A 83 7.52 20.11 -28.77
CA LEU A 83 6.88 21.37 -29.14
C LEU A 83 5.39 21.19 -28.82
N ASP A 84 5.06 21.25 -27.54
CA ASP A 84 3.73 21.02 -26.97
C ASP A 84 2.76 22.09 -27.49
N GLY A 85 2.32 21.92 -28.74
CA GLY A 85 1.47 22.88 -29.44
C GLY A 85 2.16 24.18 -29.88
N LEU A 86 3.50 24.23 -29.99
CA LEU A 86 4.17 25.45 -30.48
C LEU A 86 3.77 25.70 -31.94
N GLU A 87 2.95 26.73 -32.16
CA GLU A 87 2.57 27.18 -33.49
C GLU A 87 3.67 28.09 -34.06
N PRO A 88 4.33 27.73 -35.18
CA PRO A 88 5.48 28.49 -35.70
C PRO A 88 5.15 29.94 -36.07
N THR A 89 3.92 30.20 -36.47
CA THR A 89 3.37 31.51 -36.84
C THR A 89 3.32 32.52 -35.68
N LEU A 90 3.43 32.07 -34.42
CA LEU A 90 3.42 32.95 -33.24
C LEU A 90 4.83 33.36 -32.77
N VAL A 91 5.89 32.82 -33.39
CA VAL A 91 7.28 32.94 -32.90
C VAL A 91 8.20 33.64 -33.92
N GLU A 92 7.68 34.03 -35.10
CA GLU A 92 8.38 34.88 -36.08
C GLU A 92 8.38 36.36 -35.70
#